data_AF-A0A0Q5N470-F1
#
_entry.id   AF-A0A0Q5N470-F1
#
_cell.length_a   1.000
_cell.length_b   1.000
_cell.length_c   1.000
_cell.angle_alpha   90.00
_cell.angle_beta   90.00
_cell.angle_gamma   90.00
#
_symmetry.space_group_name_H-M   'P 1'
#
loop_
_entity.id
_entity.type
_entity.pdbx_description
1 polymer ?
#
loop_
_entity_poly.entity_id
_entity_poly.type
_entity_poly.pdbx_seq_one_letter_code
_entity_poly.pdbx_strand_id
1 'polypeptide(L)'
;MNNFLLGFTFLCLWLPTLKIKNNPLEKSISIEQDLFENPVNIKASWLGYLQSARTKKYISNIPMFLYRNRPSAYAKIICIPAKLDNWKAKFKGKSISQKTSITKTLSQGIIGHAFDKKQFAIYAFFQQGNGYNGSDKGNNTNRFPVTIHVYKNIGKIWSPVVKRTVGNRLAYEQLQYDVATLAL
;
A
#
# COMPACT_ATOMS: atom_id res chain seq x y z
N MET A 1 9.85 -21.53 -83.56
CA MET A 1 10.36 -20.83 -82.37
C MET A 1 9.19 -20.10 -81.74
N ASN A 2 8.66 -20.58 -80.60
CA ASN A 2 7.66 -19.87 -79.81
C ASN A 2 7.90 -20.20 -78.34
N ASN A 3 8.22 -19.16 -77.56
CA ASN A 3 8.55 -19.22 -76.14
C ASN A 3 7.27 -19.28 -75.31
N PHE A 4 7.15 -20.30 -74.45
CA PHE A 4 6.10 -20.41 -73.44
C PHE A 4 6.63 -19.80 -72.13
N LEU A 5 6.17 -18.59 -71.79
CA LEU A 5 6.54 -17.89 -70.56
C LEU A 5 5.58 -18.28 -69.42
N LEU A 6 6.14 -18.85 -68.35
CA LEU A 6 5.48 -19.10 -67.07
C LEU A 6 5.18 -17.77 -66.35
N GLY A 7 3.90 -17.51 -66.08
CA GLY A 7 3.46 -16.44 -65.18
C GLY A 7 3.21 -16.97 -63.78
N PHE A 8 4.18 -16.80 -62.87
CA PHE A 8 3.98 -16.97 -61.42
C PHE A 8 3.45 -15.65 -60.85
N THR A 9 2.19 -15.62 -60.42
CA THR A 9 1.63 -14.49 -59.68
C THR A 9 1.97 -14.63 -58.19
N PHE A 10 2.93 -13.82 -57.73
CA PHE A 10 3.20 -13.63 -56.30
C PHE A 10 2.12 -12.74 -55.69
N LEU A 11 1.24 -13.33 -54.89
CA LEU A 11 0.25 -12.63 -54.08
C LEU A 11 0.95 -12.08 -52.82
N CYS A 12 1.47 -10.86 -52.89
CA CYS A 12 2.03 -10.17 -51.72
C CYS A 12 0.90 -9.69 -50.80
N LEU A 13 0.52 -10.53 -49.83
CA LEU A 13 -0.34 -10.14 -48.70
C LEU A 13 0.44 -9.16 -47.80
N TRP A 14 0.11 -7.87 -47.91
CA TRP A 14 0.51 -6.85 -46.95
C TRP A 14 -0.21 -7.10 -45.62
N LEU A 15 0.46 -7.75 -44.67
CA LEU A 15 0.04 -7.76 -43.28
C LEU A 15 0.29 -6.38 -42.68
N PRO A 16 -0.71 -5.70 -42.09
CA PRO A 16 -0.45 -4.49 -41.34
C PRO A 16 0.42 -4.84 -40.14
N THR A 17 1.63 -4.27 -40.10
CA THR A 17 2.48 -4.29 -38.91
C THR A 17 1.70 -3.66 -37.76
N LEU A 18 1.17 -4.50 -36.88
CA LEU A 18 0.69 -4.11 -35.57
C LEU A 18 1.88 -3.46 -34.85
N LYS A 19 1.90 -2.13 -34.83
CA LYS A 19 2.72 -1.38 -33.87
C LYS A 19 2.20 -1.75 -32.49
N ILE A 20 2.82 -2.74 -31.88
CA ILE A 20 2.72 -2.96 -30.44
C ILE A 20 3.29 -1.68 -29.82
N LYS A 21 2.39 -0.80 -29.43
CA LYS A 21 2.70 0.39 -28.65
C LYS A 21 3.14 -0.16 -27.29
N ASN A 22 4.45 -0.40 -27.15
CA ASN A 22 5.05 -0.68 -25.87
C ASN A 22 4.68 0.51 -24.98
N ASN A 23 3.68 0.31 -24.11
CA ASN A 23 3.36 1.28 -23.09
C ASN A 23 4.68 1.55 -22.35
N PRO A 24 5.10 2.82 -22.22
CA PRO A 24 6.30 3.13 -21.48
C PRO A 24 6.20 2.44 -20.13
N LEU A 25 7.23 1.66 -19.78
CA LEU A 25 7.37 1.01 -18.49
C LEU A 25 6.90 2.02 -17.45
N GLU A 26 5.77 1.71 -16.82
CA GLU A 26 5.15 2.60 -15.85
C GLU A 26 6.20 2.80 -14.76
N LYS A 27 6.85 3.98 -14.75
CA LYS A 27 7.99 4.27 -13.88
C LYS A 27 7.55 3.94 -12.47
N SER A 28 8.08 2.85 -11.92
CA SER A 28 7.74 2.41 -10.57
C SER A 28 8.06 3.56 -9.64
N ILE A 29 7.05 4.07 -8.95
CA ILE A 29 7.26 5.10 -7.93
C ILE A 29 8.08 4.43 -6.84
N SER A 30 9.37 4.77 -6.74
CA SER A 30 10.19 4.46 -5.57
C SER A 30 9.96 5.58 -4.56
N ILE A 31 9.54 5.21 -3.35
CA ILE A 31 9.65 6.14 -2.22
C ILE A 31 11.09 5.97 -1.72
N GLU A 32 11.99 6.84 -2.20
CA GLU A 32 13.39 6.85 -1.76
C GLU A 32 13.54 7.43 -0.34
N GLN A 33 12.50 8.12 0.14
CA GLN A 33 12.45 8.74 1.44
C GLN A 33 11.84 7.80 2.50
N ASP A 34 12.38 7.85 3.72
CA ASP A 34 11.69 7.24 4.85
C ASP A 34 10.42 8.04 5.20
N LEU A 35 9.25 7.40 5.09
CA LEU A 35 7.97 8.01 5.47
C LEU A 35 7.91 8.46 6.94
N PHE A 36 8.79 7.95 7.81
CA PHE A 36 8.91 8.38 9.20
C PHE A 36 9.96 9.48 9.43
N GLU A 37 10.77 9.84 8.43
CA GLU A 37 11.85 10.83 8.55
C GLU A 37 11.35 12.19 9.02
N ASN A 38 10.15 12.57 8.60
CA ASN A 38 9.52 13.82 9.01
C ASN A 38 8.25 13.56 9.85
N PRO A 39 8.38 13.46 11.19
CA PRO A 39 7.25 13.19 12.09
C PRO A 39 6.10 14.19 11.97
N VAL A 40 6.33 15.42 11.49
CA VAL A 40 5.26 16.41 11.31
C VAL A 40 4.23 15.97 10.26
N ASN A 41 4.63 15.05 9.36
CA ASN A 41 3.74 14.45 8.36
C ASN A 41 2.94 13.27 8.91
N ILE A 42 3.27 12.76 10.09
CA ILE A 42 2.49 11.74 10.81
C ILE A 42 1.37 12.45 11.58
N LYS A 43 0.13 12.35 11.09
CA LYS A 43 -1.02 13.09 11.64
C LYS A 43 -1.78 12.34 12.73
N ALA A 44 -1.67 11.01 12.76
CA ALA A 44 -2.35 10.19 13.74
C ALA A 44 -1.61 8.87 13.94
N SER A 45 -1.67 8.35 15.16
CA SER A 45 -1.28 6.98 15.51
C SER A 45 -2.31 6.38 16.46
N TRP A 46 -2.73 5.14 16.20
CA TRP A 46 -3.70 4.43 17.03
C TRP A 46 -3.56 2.92 16.88
N LEU A 47 -4.23 2.18 17.76
CA LEU A 47 -4.43 0.74 17.61
C LEU A 47 -5.72 0.49 16.84
N GLY A 48 -5.59 0.03 15.60
CA GLY A 48 -6.71 -0.27 14.71
C GLY A 48 -7.03 -1.74 14.60
N TYR A 49 -7.94 -2.05 13.68
CA TYR A 49 -8.25 -3.39 13.23
C TYR A 49 -8.25 -3.46 11.69
N LEU A 50 -7.98 -4.64 11.17
CA LEU A 50 -8.07 -5.00 9.76
C LEU A 50 -9.16 -6.06 9.61
N GLN A 51 -10.10 -5.86 8.71
CA GLN A 51 -11.20 -6.79 8.48
C GLN A 51 -11.18 -7.29 7.03
N SER A 52 -11.34 -8.60 6.87
CA SER A 52 -11.59 -9.21 5.57
C SER A 52 -13.01 -8.85 5.12
N ALA A 53 -13.13 -8.22 3.96
CA ALA A 53 -14.42 -7.96 3.33
C ALA A 53 -15.13 -9.27 2.91
N ARG A 54 -14.37 -10.34 2.65
CA ARG A 54 -14.90 -11.64 2.21
C ARG A 54 -15.38 -12.51 3.35
N THR A 55 -14.60 -12.62 4.42
CA THR A 55 -14.81 -13.61 5.49
C THR A 55 -15.23 -12.97 6.81
N LYS A 56 -15.25 -11.63 6.90
CA LYS A 56 -15.47 -10.85 8.12
C LYS A 56 -14.50 -11.12 9.27
N LYS A 57 -13.48 -11.97 9.07
CA LYS A 57 -12.37 -12.18 10.02
C LYS A 57 -11.65 -10.86 10.27
N TYR A 58 -11.19 -10.65 11.50
CA TYR A 58 -10.50 -9.44 11.90
C TYR A 58 -9.15 -9.71 12.59
N ILE A 59 -8.20 -8.80 12.38
CA ILE A 59 -6.95 -8.69 13.13
C ILE A 59 -7.03 -7.37 13.90
N SER A 60 -6.90 -7.40 15.22
CA SER A 60 -7.10 -6.22 16.09
C SER A 60 -5.82 -5.79 16.81
N ASN A 61 -5.88 -4.61 17.42
CA ASN A 61 -4.77 -3.96 18.14
C ASN A 61 -3.53 -3.72 17.27
N ILE A 62 -3.70 -3.49 15.97
CA ILE A 62 -2.57 -3.25 15.05
C ILE A 62 -2.17 -1.78 15.15
N PRO A 63 -0.90 -1.44 15.45
CA PRO A 63 -0.44 -0.06 15.34
C PRO A 63 -0.62 0.46 13.90
N MET A 64 -1.26 1.61 13.77
CA MET A 64 -1.55 2.25 12.49
C MET A 64 -1.16 3.72 12.54
N PHE A 65 -0.67 4.24 11.43
CA PHE A 65 -0.31 5.64 11.27
C PHE A 65 -0.95 6.24 10.02
N LEU A 66 -1.23 7.54 10.05
CA LEU A 66 -1.52 8.33 8.85
C LEU A 66 -0.35 9.24 8.54
N TYR A 67 0.24 9.03 7.37
CA TYR A 67 1.18 9.96 6.76
C TYR A 67 0.43 10.88 5.78
N ARG A 68 0.68 12.19 5.88
CA ARG A 68 0.14 13.21 4.97
C ARG A 68 1.21 14.23 4.65
N ASN A 69 1.61 14.30 3.38
CA ASN A 69 2.43 15.37 2.82
C ASN A 69 1.60 16.10 1.77
N ARG A 70 0.86 17.12 2.19
CA ARG A 70 -0.10 17.84 1.34
C ARG A 70 0.65 18.69 0.30
N PRO A 71 0.10 18.84 -0.92
CA PRO A 71 -1.08 18.18 -1.49
C PRO A 71 -0.78 16.80 -2.12
N SER A 72 0.46 16.35 -2.03
CA SER A 72 1.05 15.38 -2.95
C SER A 72 0.79 13.91 -2.58
N ALA A 73 0.71 13.59 -1.29
CA ALA A 73 0.76 12.20 -0.84
C ALA A 73 -0.01 11.92 0.45
N TYR A 74 -0.65 10.75 0.46
CA TYR A 74 -1.27 10.14 1.63
C TYR A 74 -0.79 8.69 1.75
N ALA A 75 -0.50 8.24 2.97
CA ALA A 75 -0.35 6.82 3.24
C ALA A 75 -1.00 6.42 4.55
N LYS A 76 -1.68 5.28 4.52
CA LYS A 76 -1.99 4.52 5.74
C LYS A 76 -0.86 3.53 5.97
N ILE A 77 -0.19 3.63 7.11
CA ILE A 77 0.88 2.69 7.49
C ILE A 77 0.31 1.72 8.52
N ILE A 78 0.54 0.43 8.33
CA ILE A 78 0.13 -0.64 9.26
C ILE A 78 1.37 -1.41 9.72
N CYS A 79 1.43 -1.73 11.00
CA CYS A 79 2.56 -2.45 11.60
C CYS A 79 2.08 -3.80 12.13
N ILE A 80 2.34 -4.87 11.38
CA ILE A 80 1.87 -6.22 11.68
C ILE A 80 2.83 -6.89 12.67
N PRO A 81 2.40 -7.25 13.89
CA PRO A 81 3.23 -7.97 14.84
C PRO A 81 3.57 -9.36 14.34
N ALA A 82 4.82 -9.80 14.50
CA ALA A 82 5.27 -11.13 14.06
C ALA A 82 4.58 -12.31 14.79
N LYS A 83 4.03 -12.08 15.99
CA LYS A 83 3.32 -13.10 16.78
C LYS A 83 2.02 -12.53 17.34
N LEU A 84 0.91 -12.74 16.63
CA LEU A 84 -0.39 -12.14 16.99
C LEU A 84 -0.92 -12.57 18.36
N ASP A 85 -0.72 -13.81 18.77
CA ASP A 85 -1.28 -14.29 20.05
C ASP A 85 -0.57 -13.64 21.24
N ASN A 86 0.76 -13.63 21.20
CA ASN A 86 1.58 -12.89 22.17
C ASN A 86 1.23 -11.40 22.17
N TRP A 87 0.96 -10.84 21.00
CA TRP A 87 0.58 -9.45 20.87
C TRP A 87 -0.77 -9.15 21.51
N LYS A 88 -1.81 -9.93 21.19
CA LYS A 88 -3.16 -9.78 21.77
C LYS A 88 -3.13 -9.92 23.29
N ALA A 89 -2.31 -10.82 23.83
CA ALA A 89 -2.16 -11.01 25.27
C ALA A 89 -1.71 -9.72 25.98
N LYS A 90 -0.86 -8.88 25.37
CA LYS A 90 -0.39 -7.61 25.96
C LYS A 90 -1.52 -6.60 26.26
N PHE A 91 -2.62 -6.68 25.52
CA PHE A 91 -3.74 -5.75 25.63
C PHE A 91 -4.94 -6.33 26.40
N LYS A 92 -4.91 -7.62 26.75
CA LYS A 92 -5.98 -8.28 27.49
C LYS A 92 -6.10 -7.65 28.88
N GLY A 93 -7.31 -7.26 29.27
CA GLY A 93 -7.59 -6.63 30.57
C GLY A 93 -7.03 -5.21 30.75
N LYS A 94 -6.46 -4.60 29.70
CA LYS A 94 -5.95 -3.22 29.79
C LYS A 94 -7.07 -2.19 29.65
N SER A 95 -7.04 -1.17 30.51
CA SER A 95 -7.91 0.00 30.41
C SER A 95 -7.61 0.84 29.17
N ILE A 96 -8.49 1.78 28.83
CA ILE A 96 -8.27 2.72 27.72
C ILE A 96 -7.00 3.53 27.95
N SER A 97 -6.78 4.06 29.15
CA SER A 97 -5.58 4.85 29.48
C SER A 97 -4.29 4.04 29.32
N GLN A 98 -4.29 2.77 29.74
CA GLN A 98 -3.17 1.86 29.54
C GLN A 98 -2.91 1.59 28.05
N LYS A 99 -3.96 1.35 27.26
CA LYS A 99 -3.83 1.16 25.81
C LYS A 99 -3.27 2.42 25.14
N THR A 100 -3.70 3.61 25.54
CA THR A 100 -3.17 4.88 25.04
C THR A 100 -1.68 5.03 25.36
N SER A 101 -1.27 4.72 26.59
CA SER A 101 0.13 4.75 27.00
C SER A 101 0.99 3.79 26.16
N ILE A 102 0.54 2.53 26.01
CA ILE A 102 1.20 1.54 25.14
C ILE A 102 1.30 2.05 23.70
N THR A 103 0.22 2.62 23.16
CA THR A 103 0.18 3.18 21.80
C THR A 103 1.22 4.28 21.62
N LYS A 104 1.38 5.18 22.60
CA LYS A 104 2.37 6.26 22.55
C LYS A 104 3.79 5.70 22.50
N THR A 105 4.13 4.77 23.38
CA THR A 105 5.46 4.13 23.40
C THR A 105 5.75 3.38 22.10
N LEU A 106 4.77 2.62 21.59
CA LEU A 106 4.90 1.92 20.31
C LEU A 106 5.11 2.89 19.16
N SER A 107 4.36 3.99 19.14
CA SER A 107 4.47 5.01 18.10
C SER A 107 5.88 5.60 18.05
N GLN A 108 6.41 5.98 19.21
CA GLN A 108 7.76 6.53 19.33
C GLN A 108 8.82 5.52 18.90
N GLY A 109 8.71 4.26 19.34
CA GLY A 109 9.67 3.23 18.96
C GLY A 109 9.61 2.86 17.48
N ILE A 110 8.42 2.81 16.86
CA ILE A 110 8.26 2.52 15.43
C ILE A 110 8.81 3.66 14.59
N ILE A 111 8.42 4.91 14.88
CA ILE A 111 8.91 6.09 14.16
C ILE A 111 10.43 6.25 14.32
N GLY A 112 10.95 5.96 15.52
CA GLY A 112 12.38 6.00 15.82
C GLY A 112 13.17 4.78 15.34
N HIS A 113 12.57 3.84 14.61
CA HIS A 113 13.21 2.59 14.13
C HIS A 113 13.83 1.74 15.24
N ALA A 114 13.30 1.82 16.46
CA ALA A 114 13.79 1.06 17.61
C ALA A 114 13.33 -0.41 17.60
N PHE A 115 12.32 -0.74 16.78
CA PHE A 115 11.85 -2.11 16.61
C PHE A 115 12.38 -2.69 15.30
N ASP A 116 12.89 -3.91 15.36
CA ASP A 116 13.42 -4.59 14.19
C ASP A 116 12.34 -5.36 13.41
N LYS A 117 12.75 -5.90 12.26
CA LYS A 117 11.90 -6.75 11.41
C LYS A 117 11.41 -8.05 12.08
N LYS A 118 11.98 -8.44 13.22
CA LYS A 118 11.54 -9.62 13.98
C LYS A 118 10.33 -9.31 14.85
N GLN A 119 10.07 -8.03 15.14
CA GLN A 119 8.94 -7.60 15.95
C GLN A 119 7.74 -7.19 15.11
N PHE A 120 7.98 -6.41 14.04
CA PHE A 120 6.93 -5.93 13.15
C PHE A 120 7.32 -6.05 11.68
N ALA A 121 6.35 -6.46 10.86
CA ALA A 121 6.34 -6.21 9.42
C ALA A 121 5.52 -4.94 9.15
N ILE A 122 6.15 -3.90 8.60
CA ILE A 122 5.53 -2.59 8.44
C ILE A 122 5.25 -2.34 6.95
N TYR A 123 4.02 -1.94 6.64
CA TYR A 123 3.57 -1.69 5.28
C TYR A 123 2.91 -0.32 5.14
N ALA A 124 3.14 0.36 4.03
CA ALA A 124 2.49 1.62 3.68
C ALA A 124 1.59 1.42 2.47
N PHE A 125 0.33 1.85 2.60
CA PHE A 125 -0.67 1.88 1.54
C PHE A 125 -0.73 3.31 1.03
N PHE A 126 0.14 3.59 0.07
CA PHE A 126 0.40 4.92 -0.44
C PHE A 126 -0.53 5.26 -1.60
N GLN A 127 -0.98 6.50 -1.61
CA GLN A 127 -1.83 7.11 -2.61
C GLN A 127 -1.19 8.44 -3.02
N GLN A 128 -0.94 8.60 -4.32
CA GLN A 128 -0.58 9.89 -4.87
C GLN A 128 -1.86 10.70 -5.08
N GLY A 129 -1.86 11.95 -4.64
CA GLY A 129 -3.02 12.82 -4.78
C GLY A 129 -3.24 13.24 -6.23
N ASN A 130 -4.44 13.00 -6.77
CA ASN A 130 -4.93 13.72 -7.96
C ASN A 130 -5.61 15.04 -7.54
N GLY A 131 -4.88 15.94 -6.89
CA GLY A 131 -5.39 17.28 -6.55
C GLY A 131 -6.32 17.32 -5.32
N TYR A 132 -5.75 17.07 -4.14
CA TYR A 132 -6.45 17.36 -2.88
C TYR A 132 -6.48 18.87 -2.60
N ASN A 133 -7.56 19.54 -3.01
CA ASN A 133 -7.89 20.92 -2.65
C ASN A 133 -9.05 20.91 -1.64
N GLY A 134 -8.78 20.86 -0.34
CA GLY A 134 -9.86 20.94 0.65
C GLY A 134 -9.44 20.77 2.11
N SER A 135 -9.99 21.63 2.96
CA SER A 135 -9.87 21.63 4.42
C SER A 135 -10.79 20.58 5.05
N ASP A 136 -10.41 19.31 5.09
CA ASP A 136 -11.31 18.29 5.64
C ASP A 136 -11.45 18.35 7.16
N LYS A 137 -12.65 18.75 7.60
CA LYS A 137 -13.29 18.39 8.87
C LYS A 137 -13.93 16.97 8.82
N GLY A 138 -13.64 16.14 7.81
CA GLY A 138 -14.21 14.79 7.67
C GLY A 138 -13.16 13.75 7.29
N ASN A 139 -13.04 12.68 8.07
CA ASN A 139 -11.94 11.71 8.02
C ASN A 139 -11.88 10.78 6.78
N ASN A 140 -12.52 11.10 5.65
CA ASN A 140 -12.60 10.20 4.48
C ASN A 140 -11.80 10.76 3.29
N THR A 141 -10.54 10.34 3.21
CA THR A 141 -9.53 10.87 2.28
C THR A 141 -9.39 10.10 0.96
N ASN A 142 -10.12 9.00 0.78
CA ASN A 142 -10.01 8.17 -0.41
C ASN A 142 -11.23 8.37 -1.33
N ARG A 143 -11.03 9.05 -2.45
CA ARG A 143 -12.00 8.99 -3.57
C ARG A 143 -11.67 7.74 -4.39
N PHE A 144 -12.64 6.86 -4.56
CA PHE A 144 -12.49 5.66 -5.39
C PHE A 144 -13.04 5.93 -6.80
N PRO A 145 -12.51 5.29 -7.86
CA PRO A 145 -11.38 4.36 -7.83
C PRO A 145 -10.05 5.07 -7.56
N VAL A 146 -9.13 4.38 -6.89
CA VAL A 146 -7.78 4.91 -6.59
C VAL A 146 -6.73 3.83 -6.78
N THR A 147 -5.56 4.24 -7.27
CA THR A 147 -4.38 3.38 -7.35
C THR A 147 -3.65 3.40 -6.01
N ILE A 148 -3.52 2.24 -5.39
CA ILE A 148 -2.75 2.04 -4.17
C ILE A 148 -1.40 1.44 -4.53
N HIS A 149 -0.34 2.07 -4.05
CA HIS A 149 1.00 1.52 -4.05
C HIS A 149 1.32 1.00 -2.64
N VAL A 150 1.57 -0.29 -2.52
CA VAL A 150 1.93 -0.91 -1.25
C VAL A 150 3.44 -1.04 -1.19
N TYR A 151 4.03 -0.52 -0.12
CA TYR A 151 5.46 -0.63 0.18
C TYR A 151 5.66 -1.40 1.48
N LYS A 152 6.76 -2.14 1.57
CA LYS A 152 7.27 -2.77 2.79
C LYS A 152 8.44 -1.96 3.31
N ASN A 153 8.41 -1.64 4.59
CA ASN A 153 9.52 -0.99 5.27
C ASN A 153 10.59 -2.03 5.66
N ILE A 154 11.85 -1.69 5.39
CA ILE A 154 13.04 -2.45 5.77
C ILE A 154 14.00 -1.44 6.41
N GLY A 155 13.84 -1.21 7.71
CA GLY A 155 14.55 -0.13 8.40
C GLY A 155 14.09 1.23 7.88
N LYS A 156 14.97 2.00 7.26
CA LYS A 156 14.61 3.31 6.68
C LYS A 156 14.14 3.23 5.22
N ILE A 157 14.22 2.06 4.58
CA ILE A 157 13.96 1.91 3.14
C ILE A 157 12.54 1.38 2.93
N TRP A 158 11.81 1.95 1.95
CA TRP A 158 10.48 1.51 1.55
C TRP A 158 10.52 0.82 0.19
N SER A 159 10.43 -0.52 0.18
CA SER A 159 10.49 -1.33 -1.04
C SER A 159 9.08 -1.57 -1.59
N PRO A 160 8.83 -1.39 -2.91
CA PRO A 160 7.53 -1.65 -3.50
C PRO A 160 7.17 -3.15 -3.42
N VAL A 161 5.89 -3.44 -3.16
CA VAL A 161 5.36 -4.81 -3.03
C VAL A 161 4.30 -5.08 -4.08
N VAL A 162 3.28 -4.23 -4.12
CA VAL A 162 2.15 -4.40 -5.06
C VAL A 162 1.57 -3.05 -5.43
N LYS A 163 1.09 -2.95 -6.67
CA LYS A 163 0.29 -1.84 -7.16
C LYS A 163 -1.10 -2.36 -7.52
N ARG A 164 -2.15 -1.74 -7.00
CA ARG A 164 -3.53 -2.19 -7.26
C ARG A 164 -4.48 -1.01 -7.32
N THR A 165 -5.28 -0.94 -8.38
CA THR A 165 -6.45 -0.06 -8.44
C THR A 165 -7.59 -0.68 -7.65
N VAL A 166 -8.11 0.04 -6.66
CA VAL A 166 -9.25 -0.39 -5.84
C VAL A 166 -10.46 0.45 -6.19
N GLY A 167 -11.59 -0.21 -6.47
CA GLY A 167 -12.82 0.46 -6.92
C GLY A 167 -13.70 0.99 -5.78
N ASN A 168 -13.49 0.53 -4.55
CA ASN A 168 -14.29 0.95 -3.39
C ASN A 168 -13.57 0.68 -2.06
N ARG A 169 -14.20 1.12 -0.96
CA ARG A 169 -13.69 0.95 0.40
C ARG A 169 -13.48 -0.50 0.80
N LEU A 170 -14.41 -1.40 0.47
CA LEU A 170 -14.31 -2.83 0.82
C LEU A 170 -13.11 -3.49 0.14
N ALA A 171 -12.83 -3.16 -1.12
CA ALA A 171 -11.66 -3.65 -1.84
C ALA A 171 -10.35 -3.12 -1.21
N TYR A 172 -10.36 -1.88 -0.71
CA TYR A 172 -9.23 -1.31 0.00
C TYR A 172 -8.99 -1.97 1.38
N GLU A 173 -10.04 -2.27 2.13
CA GLU A 173 -9.95 -2.99 3.40
C GLU A 173 -9.47 -4.43 3.17
N GLN A 174 -9.99 -5.11 2.14
CA GLN A 174 -9.52 -6.44 1.75
C GLN A 174 -8.05 -6.43 1.36
N LEU A 175 -7.58 -5.44 0.59
CA LEU A 175 -6.17 -5.32 0.22
C LEU A 175 -5.27 -5.20 1.46
N GLN A 176 -5.67 -4.40 2.46
CA GLN A 176 -4.92 -4.28 3.71
C GLN A 176 -4.91 -5.59 4.50
N TYR A 177 -6.04 -6.29 4.56
CA TYR A 177 -6.15 -7.57 5.22
C TYR A 177 -5.27 -8.64 4.55
N ASP A 178 -5.35 -8.77 3.23
CA ASP A 178 -4.58 -9.75 2.45
C ASP A 178 -3.07 -9.55 2.63
N VAL A 179 -2.61 -8.29 2.56
CA VAL A 179 -1.19 -7.95 2.79
C VAL A 179 -0.78 -8.30 4.23
N ALA A 180 -1.65 -8.02 5.20
CA ALA A 180 -1.35 -8.34 6.60
C ALA A 180 -1.26 -9.85 6.82
N THR A 181 -2.13 -10.66 6.22
CA THR A 181 -2.11 -12.12 6.41
C THR A 181 -0.92 -12.80 5.74
N LEU A 182 -0.32 -12.19 4.71
CA LEU A 182 0.94 -12.68 4.13
C LEU A 182 2.16 -12.45 5.04
N ALA A 183 2.02 -11.58 6.05
CA ALA A 183 3.10 -11.24 6.97
C ALA A 183 3.04 -12.01 8.31
N LEU A 184 2.02 -12.86 8.47
CA LEU A 184 1.76 -13.69 9.66
C LEU A 184 2.19 -15.13 9.39
#